data_AF-A0A7Z9Q005-F1
#
_entry.id   AF-A0A7Z9Q005-F1
#
_cell.length_a   1.000
_cell.length_b   1.000
_cell.length_c   1.000
_cell.angle_alpha   90.00
_cell.angle_beta   90.00
_cell.angle_gamma   90.00
#
_symmetry.space_group_name_H-M   'P 1'
#
loop_
_entity.id
_entity.type
_entity.pdbx_description
1 polymer ?
#
loop_
_entity_poly.entity_id
_entity_poly.type
_entity_poly.pdbx_seq_one_letter_code
_entity_poly.pdbx_strand_id
1 'polypeptide(L)'
;RVSDPLKFFRSFSNAGDRAQEHYAKAENDVLRDLLRSALGETSRYRMEDLFTSEQGESVIPELERSVQGLLTQGGTGGQSLGEYGIEILSVGIDRIVLPEETTAAVINRMGANRDRLAERYESEGRSKARLINAEATSQAERIRAFAQRRADEILAKGEEEAAPYLAKQNINPDLAVFIQNIKLMREAMAKKFTLIFSTSDYGMQLFDPEILKQSQGEIPAPDARQRAEAGAED
;
A
#
# COMPACT_ATOMS: atom_id res chain seq x y z
N ARG A 1 27.63 50.70 -11.46
CA ARG A 1 27.42 52.09 -11.95
C ARG A 1 28.39 53.00 -11.20
N VAL A 2 29.00 54.01 -11.84
CA VAL A 2 29.78 55.02 -11.10
C VAL A 2 28.81 56.09 -10.59
N SER A 3 28.71 56.22 -9.27
CA SER A 3 27.84 57.22 -8.61
C SER A 3 28.62 58.50 -8.27
N ASP A 4 29.90 58.38 -7.90
CA ASP A 4 30.81 59.50 -7.64
C ASP A 4 32.01 59.46 -8.59
N PRO A 5 31.95 60.19 -9.72
CA PRO A 5 33.02 60.22 -10.71
C PRO A 5 34.36 60.76 -10.19
N LEU A 6 34.32 61.66 -9.20
CA LEU A 6 35.52 62.33 -8.70
C LEU A 6 36.31 61.41 -7.76
N LYS A 7 35.61 60.63 -6.91
CA LYS A 7 36.24 59.56 -6.12
C LYS A 7 36.80 58.46 -7.00
N PHE A 8 36.03 58.01 -7.98
CA PHE A 8 36.45 56.98 -8.92
C PHE A 8 37.72 57.38 -9.70
N PHE A 9 37.76 58.61 -10.24
CA PHE A 9 38.93 59.06 -10.97
C PHE A 9 40.16 59.18 -10.07
N ARG A 10 40.01 59.63 -8.82
CA ARG A 10 41.14 59.71 -7.87
C ARG A 10 41.72 58.33 -7.54
N SER A 11 40.89 57.32 -7.34
CA SER A 11 41.35 55.97 -7.00
C SER A 11 41.99 55.23 -8.18
N PHE A 12 41.57 55.50 -9.42
CA PHE A 12 42.03 54.78 -10.60
C PHE A 12 42.86 55.63 -11.58
N SER A 13 43.21 56.88 -11.23
CA SER A 13 43.97 57.82 -12.08
C SER A 13 45.33 57.29 -12.54
N ASN A 14 45.91 56.31 -11.83
CA ASN A 14 47.18 55.68 -12.15
C ASN A 14 47.10 54.57 -13.23
N ALA A 15 45.96 54.38 -13.88
CA ALA A 15 45.75 53.32 -14.88
C ALA A 15 46.22 53.69 -16.30
N GLY A 16 46.23 54.98 -16.63
CA GLY A 16 46.52 55.50 -17.97
C GLY A 16 45.74 56.78 -18.27
N ASP A 17 45.77 57.26 -19.52
CA ASP A 17 45.15 58.53 -19.92
C ASP A 17 43.70 58.35 -20.42
N ARG A 18 43.29 57.11 -20.74
CA ARG A 18 41.97 56.82 -21.32
C ARG A 18 40.99 56.36 -20.26
N ALA A 19 39.74 56.84 -20.34
CA ALA A 19 38.63 56.40 -19.49
C ALA A 19 38.47 54.87 -19.43
N GLN A 20 38.65 54.19 -20.56
CA GLN A 20 38.53 52.73 -20.69
C GLN A 20 39.56 51.98 -19.83
N GLU A 21 40.78 52.51 -19.69
CA GLU A 21 41.85 51.90 -18.91
C GLU A 21 41.54 52.01 -17.41
N HIS A 22 40.96 53.13 -16.96
CA HIS A 22 40.48 53.28 -15.59
C HIS A 22 39.37 52.27 -15.26
N TYR A 23 38.42 52.04 -16.18
CA TYR A 23 37.37 51.03 -15.99
C TYR A 23 37.92 49.61 -15.95
N ALA A 24 38.83 49.26 -16.87
CA ALA A 24 39.46 47.94 -16.90
C ALA A 24 40.26 47.66 -15.62
N LYS A 25 40.94 48.69 -15.07
CA LYS A 25 41.67 48.56 -13.81
C LYS A 25 40.73 48.37 -12.62
N ALA A 26 39.67 49.17 -12.53
CA ALA A 26 38.66 49.01 -11.49
C ALA A 26 38.01 47.62 -11.53
N GLU A 27 37.75 47.09 -12.73
CA GLU A 27 37.23 45.73 -12.90
C GLU A 27 38.21 44.68 -12.36
N ASN A 28 39.47 44.71 -12.84
CA ASN A 28 40.43 43.65 -12.57
C ASN A 28 40.97 43.65 -11.15
N ASP A 29 41.27 44.82 -10.59
CA ASP A 29 41.97 44.94 -9.30
C ASP A 29 41.01 44.98 -8.11
N VAL A 30 39.81 45.56 -8.29
CA VAL A 30 38.88 45.80 -7.16
C VAL A 30 37.65 44.92 -7.27
N LEU A 31 36.92 44.97 -8.39
CA LEU A 31 35.68 44.18 -8.52
C LEU A 31 35.95 42.68 -8.48
N ARG A 32 36.93 42.17 -9.23
CA ARG A 32 37.20 40.72 -9.26
C ARG A 32 37.69 40.18 -7.91
N ASP A 33 38.48 40.94 -7.18
CA ASP A 33 38.99 40.51 -5.88
C ASP A 33 37.90 40.54 -4.80
N LEU A 34 37.06 41.58 -4.80
CA LEU A 34 35.88 41.63 -3.93
C LEU A 34 34.86 40.54 -4.27
N LEU A 35 34.61 40.26 -5.56
CA LEU A 35 33.77 39.15 -5.99
C LEU A 35 34.35 37.81 -5.54
N ARG A 36 35.66 37.59 -5.69
CA ARG A 36 36.32 36.35 -5.23
C ARG A 36 36.21 36.17 -3.72
N SER A 37 36.34 37.26 -2.95
CA SER A 37 36.13 37.26 -1.50
C SER A 37 34.68 36.90 -1.14
N ALA A 38 33.70 37.53 -1.81
CA ALA A 38 32.28 37.25 -1.58
C ALA A 38 31.87 35.84 -2.05
N LEU A 39 32.52 35.29 -3.09
CA LEU A 39 32.37 33.90 -3.50
C LEU A 39 32.82 32.92 -2.42
N GLY A 40 33.71 33.31 -1.49
CA GLY A 40 34.04 32.49 -0.32
C GLY A 40 32.82 32.21 0.58
N GLU A 41 31.86 33.12 0.64
CA GLU A 41 30.63 32.96 1.42
C GLU A 41 29.72 31.87 0.84
N THR A 42 29.81 31.61 -0.47
CA THR A 42 29.07 30.52 -1.14
C THR A 42 29.44 29.14 -0.56
N SER A 43 30.65 29.00 0.02
CA SER A 43 31.08 27.76 0.68
C SER A 43 30.33 27.43 1.96
N ARG A 44 29.58 28.38 2.53
CA ARG A 44 28.75 28.13 3.74
C ARG A 44 27.45 27.40 3.42
N TYR A 45 27.02 27.43 2.16
CA TYR A 45 25.79 26.79 1.71
C TYR A 45 26.10 25.42 1.11
N ARG A 46 25.24 24.43 1.36
CA ARG A 46 25.39 23.11 0.74
C ARG A 46 24.84 23.18 -0.68
N MET A 47 25.42 22.41 -1.59
CA MET A 47 24.94 22.37 -2.98
C MET A 47 23.48 21.93 -3.12
N GLU A 48 22.99 21.05 -2.24
CA GLU A 48 21.58 20.65 -2.23
C GLU A 48 20.64 21.84 -1.97
N ASP A 49 21.00 22.72 -1.04
CA ASP A 49 20.20 23.88 -0.64
C ASP A 49 20.09 24.93 -1.76
N LEU A 50 21.07 24.98 -2.67
CA LEU A 50 21.07 25.89 -3.82
C LEU A 50 20.00 25.50 -4.86
N PHE A 51 19.66 24.22 -4.96
CA PHE A 51 18.71 23.73 -5.96
C PHE A 51 17.35 23.35 -5.37
N THR A 52 17.32 22.85 -4.13
CA THR A 52 16.08 22.41 -3.47
C THR A 52 16.27 22.47 -1.95
N SER A 53 15.68 23.48 -1.29
CA SER A 53 15.59 23.50 0.18
C SER A 53 14.50 22.56 0.68
N GLU A 54 14.53 22.20 1.97
CA GLU A 54 13.48 21.44 2.66
C GLU A 54 12.09 22.10 2.53
N GLN A 55 12.03 23.41 2.30
CA GLN A 55 10.79 24.17 2.13
C GLN A 55 10.37 24.38 0.67
N GLY A 56 11.12 23.84 -0.30
CA GLY A 56 10.79 23.91 -1.73
C GLY A 56 11.23 25.19 -2.45
N GLU A 57 11.83 26.16 -1.77
CA GLU A 57 12.43 27.35 -2.37
C GLU A 57 13.96 27.23 -2.46
N SER A 58 14.56 27.72 -3.55
CA SER A 58 16.02 27.76 -3.70
C SER A 58 16.62 28.82 -2.77
N VAL A 59 17.79 28.54 -2.19
CA VAL A 59 18.54 29.50 -1.35
C VAL A 59 19.34 30.51 -2.19
N ILE A 60 19.34 30.39 -3.52
CA ILE A 60 20.04 31.31 -4.44
C ILE A 60 19.66 32.79 -4.22
N PRO A 61 18.37 33.18 -4.08
CA PRO A 61 18.02 34.58 -3.86
C PRO A 61 18.53 35.13 -2.52
N GLU A 62 18.66 34.29 -1.50
CA GLU A 62 19.23 34.68 -0.20
C GLU A 62 20.74 34.85 -0.30
N LEU A 63 21.40 33.91 -0.98
CA LEU A 63 22.83 33.98 -1.27
C LEU A 63 23.18 35.25 -2.07
N GLU A 64 22.40 35.59 -3.10
CA GLU A 64 22.60 36.81 -3.90
C GLU A 64 22.47 38.08 -3.05
N ARG A 65 21.48 38.14 -2.14
CA ARG A 65 21.35 39.25 -1.19
C ARG A 65 22.52 39.34 -0.22
N SER A 66 22.99 38.20 0.29
CA SER A 66 24.14 38.14 1.19
C SER A 66 25.42 38.65 0.51
N VAL A 67 25.68 38.18 -0.72
CA VAL A 67 26.81 38.64 -1.56
C VAL A 67 26.69 40.14 -1.87
N GLN A 68 25.50 40.63 -2.22
CA GLN A 68 25.27 42.06 -2.44
C GLN A 68 25.54 42.89 -1.17
N GLY A 69 25.12 42.40 0.00
CA GLY A 69 25.40 43.02 1.29
C GLY A 69 26.89 43.14 1.58
N LEU A 70 27.67 42.08 1.34
CA LEU A 70 29.11 42.08 1.53
C LEU A 70 29.84 43.06 0.58
N LEU A 71 29.42 43.12 -0.68
CA LEU A 71 30.02 44.02 -1.66
C LEU A 71 29.70 45.50 -1.37
N THR A 72 28.55 45.78 -0.75
CA THR A 72 28.15 47.15 -0.34
C THR A 72 28.80 47.59 0.97
N GLN A 73 28.95 46.69 1.95
CA GLN A 73 29.50 47.02 3.27
C GLN A 73 31.04 46.91 3.33
N GLY A 74 31.67 46.32 2.32
CA GLY A 74 33.09 45.99 2.33
C GLY A 74 33.28 44.61 2.99
N GLY A 75 33.97 43.71 2.29
CA GLY A 75 34.25 42.36 2.81
C GLY A 75 35.10 42.37 4.08
N THR A 76 35.36 41.19 4.65
CA THR A 76 36.10 40.94 5.91
C THR A 76 37.59 41.31 5.88
N GLY A 77 37.95 42.49 5.34
CA GLY A 77 39.32 42.99 5.27
C GLY A 77 39.58 44.07 4.21
N GLY A 78 38.56 44.63 3.54
CA GLY A 78 38.75 45.56 2.42
C GLY A 78 37.74 46.70 2.34
N GLN A 79 38.15 47.79 1.68
CA GLN A 79 37.34 48.98 1.42
C GLN A 79 36.07 48.62 0.63
N SER A 80 34.94 49.26 0.96
CA SER A 80 33.69 49.06 0.25
C SER A 80 33.73 49.63 -1.17
N LEU A 81 32.91 49.09 -2.09
CA LEU A 81 32.79 49.66 -3.45
C LEU A 81 32.33 51.13 -3.44
N GLY A 82 31.61 51.55 -2.39
CA GLY A 82 31.23 52.94 -2.17
C GLY A 82 32.41 53.89 -1.93
N GLU A 83 33.52 53.42 -1.36
CA GLU A 83 34.74 54.22 -1.18
C GLU A 83 35.41 54.52 -2.52
N TYR A 84 35.26 53.63 -3.50
CA TYR A 84 35.73 53.80 -4.87
C TYR A 84 34.74 54.55 -5.78
N GLY A 85 33.59 55.02 -5.24
CA GLY A 85 32.56 55.72 -6.02
C GLY A 85 31.73 54.80 -6.93
N ILE A 86 31.70 53.50 -6.63
CA ILE A 86 31.02 52.47 -7.43
C ILE A 86 29.76 51.99 -6.68
N GLU A 87 28.62 52.05 -7.37
CA GLU A 87 27.31 51.57 -6.91
C GLU A 87 26.94 50.25 -7.60
N ILE A 88 26.44 49.29 -6.81
CA ILE A 88 25.96 47.98 -7.26
C ILE A 88 24.46 48.06 -7.53
N LEU A 89 24.03 47.64 -8.73
CA LEU A 89 22.61 47.60 -9.11
C LEU A 89 21.98 46.24 -8.77
N SER A 90 22.62 45.15 -9.19
CA SER A 90 22.19 43.79 -8.94
C SER A 90 23.38 42.84 -8.98
N VAL A 91 23.30 41.76 -8.23
CA VAL A 91 24.22 40.63 -8.31
C VAL A 91 23.37 39.39 -8.61
N GLY A 92 23.85 38.54 -9.50
CA GLY A 92 23.17 37.30 -9.85
C GLY A 92 24.16 36.21 -10.21
N ILE A 93 23.75 34.96 -10.03
CA ILE A 93 24.53 33.79 -10.45
C ILE A 93 24.16 33.44 -11.91
N ASP A 94 25.12 33.56 -12.82
CA ASP A 94 24.91 33.22 -14.25
C ASP A 94 24.97 31.71 -14.51
N ARG A 95 26.02 31.04 -13.99
CA ARG A 95 26.23 29.60 -14.22
C ARG A 95 26.96 28.92 -13.08
N ILE A 96 26.47 27.74 -12.71
CA ILE A 96 27.17 26.79 -11.84
C ILE A 96 27.67 25.66 -12.75
N VAL A 97 28.99 25.42 -12.76
CA VAL A 97 29.60 24.35 -13.56
C VAL A 97 30.04 23.23 -12.64
N LEU A 98 29.55 22.02 -12.90
CA LEU A 98 29.94 20.80 -12.21
C LEU A 98 30.91 20.03 -13.12
N PRO A 99 32.13 19.68 -12.67
CA PRO A 99 33.03 18.84 -13.44
C PRO A 99 32.42 17.46 -13.74
N GLU A 100 32.59 16.95 -14.96
CA GLU A 100 32.00 15.66 -15.37
C GLU A 100 32.52 14.47 -14.55
N GLU A 101 33.83 14.48 -14.23
CA GLU A 101 34.49 13.41 -13.48
C GLU A 101 33.90 13.22 -12.07
N THR A 102 33.64 14.32 -11.36
CA THR A 102 33.05 14.26 -10.02
C THR A 102 31.56 13.94 -10.09
N THR A 103 30.87 14.39 -11.14
CA THR A 103 29.43 14.14 -11.34
C THR A 103 29.14 12.65 -11.52
N ALA A 104 29.91 11.94 -12.34
CA ALA A 104 29.72 10.50 -12.55
C ALA A 104 29.91 9.69 -11.27
N ALA A 105 30.94 10.00 -10.47
CA ALA A 105 31.19 9.33 -9.20
C ALA A 105 30.07 9.55 -8.18
N VAL A 106 29.54 10.77 -8.11
CA VAL A 106 28.41 11.12 -7.22
C VAL A 106 27.14 10.39 -7.64
N ILE A 107 26.81 10.35 -8.94
CA ILE A 107 25.63 9.65 -9.46
C ILE A 107 25.69 8.15 -9.12
N ASN A 108 26.85 7.52 -9.34
CA ASN A 108 27.04 6.11 -8.97
C ASN A 108 26.86 5.87 -7.47
N ARG A 109 27.38 6.77 -6.63
CA ARG A 109 27.19 6.71 -5.18
C ARG A 109 25.73 6.92 -4.78
N MET A 110 25.00 7.80 -5.46
CA MET A 110 23.57 8.00 -5.25
C MET A 110 22.76 6.75 -5.61
N GLY A 111 23.07 6.09 -6.74
CA GLY A 111 22.48 4.81 -7.13
C GLY A 111 22.68 3.75 -6.05
N ALA A 112 23.93 3.51 -5.63
CA ALA A 112 24.24 2.55 -4.58
C ALA A 112 23.57 2.89 -3.23
N ASN A 113 23.37 4.18 -2.92
CA ASN A 113 22.64 4.58 -1.72
C ASN A 113 21.13 4.29 -1.86
N ARG A 114 20.53 4.57 -3.02
CA ARG A 114 19.12 4.23 -3.30
C ARG A 114 18.88 2.73 -3.24
N ASP A 115 19.77 1.92 -3.79
CA ASP A 115 19.65 0.46 -3.75
C ASP A 115 19.72 -0.07 -2.32
N ARG A 116 20.66 0.44 -1.51
CA ARG A 116 20.75 0.09 -0.07
C ARG A 116 19.52 0.52 0.71
N LEU A 117 18.95 1.68 0.38
CA LEU A 117 17.75 2.19 1.02
C LEU A 117 16.52 1.34 0.65
N ALA A 118 16.40 0.94 -0.62
CA ALA A 118 15.36 0.04 -1.09
C ALA A 118 15.44 -1.32 -0.39
N GLU A 119 16.63 -1.94 -0.35
CA GLU A 119 16.85 -3.22 0.35
C GLU A 119 16.49 -3.14 1.83
N ARG A 120 16.85 -2.03 2.50
CA ARG A 120 16.45 -1.79 3.89
C ARG A 120 14.94 -1.78 4.05
N TYR A 121 14.24 -1.00 3.23
CA TYR A 121 12.78 -0.90 3.31
C TYR A 121 12.08 -2.23 2.98
N GLU A 122 12.58 -2.98 2.00
CA GLU A 122 12.08 -4.32 1.71
C GLU A 122 12.27 -5.27 2.90
N SER A 123 13.46 -5.27 3.50
CA SER A 123 13.77 -6.10 4.66
C SER A 123 12.87 -5.76 5.86
N GLU A 124 12.68 -4.46 6.14
CA GLU A 124 11.77 -3.98 7.17
C GLU A 124 10.32 -4.38 6.88
N GLY A 125 9.86 -4.23 5.64
CA GLY A 125 8.53 -4.64 5.21
C GLY A 125 8.30 -6.14 5.39
N ARG A 126 9.26 -6.97 4.96
CA ARG A 126 9.21 -8.43 5.14
C ARG A 126 9.21 -8.82 6.61
N SER A 127 9.97 -8.12 7.45
CA SER A 127 10.02 -8.37 8.89
C SER A 127 8.67 -8.07 9.57
N LYS A 128 8.10 -6.89 9.28
CA LYS A 128 6.76 -6.51 9.79
C LYS A 128 5.68 -7.48 9.33
N ALA A 129 5.70 -7.88 8.05
CA ALA A 129 4.76 -8.86 7.51
C ALA A 129 4.86 -10.22 8.22
N ARG A 130 6.08 -10.71 8.48
CA ARG A 130 6.29 -11.96 9.25
C ARG A 130 5.74 -11.86 10.66
N LEU A 131 5.95 -10.72 11.33
CA LEU A 131 5.44 -10.51 12.69
C LEU A 131 3.90 -10.57 12.72
N ILE A 132 3.25 -9.84 11.81
CA ILE A 132 1.78 -9.80 11.70
C ILE A 132 1.23 -11.20 11.42
N ASN A 133 1.83 -11.93 10.47
CA ASN A 133 1.38 -13.28 10.13
C ASN A 133 1.56 -14.26 11.29
N ALA A 134 2.69 -14.19 12.00
CA ALA A 134 2.94 -15.04 13.16
C ALA A 134 1.93 -14.76 14.28
N GLU A 135 1.65 -13.49 14.57
CA GLU A 135 0.67 -13.08 15.56
C GLU A 135 -0.75 -13.53 15.17
N ALA A 136 -1.17 -13.29 13.93
CA ALA A 136 -2.46 -13.70 13.42
C ALA A 136 -2.64 -15.23 13.48
N THR A 137 -1.60 -15.99 13.12
CA THR A 137 -1.63 -17.47 13.18
C THR A 137 -1.78 -17.95 14.62
N SER A 138 -0.97 -17.41 15.54
CA SER A 138 -1.04 -17.72 16.97
C SER A 138 -2.40 -17.40 17.59
N GLN A 139 -2.98 -16.25 17.25
CA GLN A 139 -4.32 -15.88 17.69
C GLN A 139 -5.38 -16.83 17.14
N ALA A 140 -5.31 -17.17 15.85
CA ALA A 140 -6.25 -18.11 15.24
C ALA A 140 -6.18 -19.51 15.88
N GLU A 141 -4.98 -20.01 16.15
CA GLU A 141 -4.78 -21.28 16.86
C GLU A 141 -5.36 -21.25 18.27
N ARG A 142 -5.12 -20.17 19.03
CA ARG A 142 -5.69 -20.01 20.37
C ARG A 142 -7.21 -19.99 20.36
N ILE A 143 -7.82 -19.28 19.42
CA ILE A 143 -9.29 -19.19 19.28
C ILE A 143 -9.85 -20.57 18.93
N ARG A 144 -9.25 -21.28 17.97
CA ARG A 144 -9.69 -22.64 17.61
C ARG A 144 -9.55 -23.61 18.77
N ALA A 145 -8.43 -23.58 19.48
CA ALA A 145 -8.21 -24.43 20.66
C ALA A 145 -9.19 -24.11 21.80
N PHE A 146 -9.53 -22.84 22.00
CA PHE A 146 -10.57 -22.44 22.95
C PHE A 146 -11.96 -22.94 22.52
N ALA A 147 -12.33 -22.73 21.27
CA ALA A 147 -13.61 -23.17 20.72
C ALA A 147 -13.78 -24.69 20.79
N GLN A 148 -12.73 -25.44 20.45
CA GLN A 148 -12.75 -26.91 20.52
C GLN A 148 -12.92 -27.39 21.96
N ARG A 149 -12.13 -26.88 22.90
CA ARG A 149 -12.28 -27.20 24.33
C ARG A 149 -13.68 -26.92 24.82
N ARG A 150 -14.26 -25.78 24.41
CA ARG A 150 -15.62 -25.43 24.82
C ARG A 150 -16.67 -26.35 24.20
N ALA A 151 -16.49 -26.77 22.96
CA ALA A 151 -17.36 -27.75 22.32
C ALA A 151 -17.30 -29.10 23.05
N ASP A 152 -16.10 -29.58 23.35
CA ASP A 152 -15.88 -30.84 24.08
C ASP A 152 -16.50 -30.79 25.49
N GLU A 153 -16.36 -29.66 26.20
CA GLU A 153 -17.02 -29.45 27.50
C GLU A 153 -18.55 -29.54 27.41
N ILE A 154 -19.15 -28.93 26.37
CA ILE A 154 -20.60 -28.95 26.18
C ILE A 154 -21.08 -30.36 25.83
N LEU A 155 -20.34 -31.06 24.96
CA LEU A 155 -20.63 -32.44 24.61
C LEU A 155 -20.55 -33.35 25.84
N ALA A 156 -19.46 -33.27 26.60
CA ALA A 156 -19.27 -34.06 27.82
C ALA A 156 -20.39 -33.81 28.84
N LYS A 157 -20.79 -32.54 29.03
CA LYS A 157 -21.91 -32.20 29.91
C LYS A 157 -23.24 -32.76 29.39
N GLY A 158 -23.48 -32.68 28.09
CA GLY A 158 -24.67 -33.28 27.46
C GLY A 158 -24.71 -34.79 27.61
N GLU A 159 -23.57 -35.47 27.48
CA GLU A 159 -23.43 -36.90 27.71
C GLU A 159 -23.67 -37.27 29.17
N GLU A 160 -23.13 -36.50 30.12
CA GLU A 160 -23.36 -36.68 31.55
C GLU A 160 -24.85 -36.54 31.91
N GLU A 161 -25.52 -35.50 31.39
CA GLU A 161 -26.96 -35.28 31.58
C GLU A 161 -27.82 -36.35 30.90
N ALA A 162 -27.38 -36.88 29.75
CA ALA A 162 -28.08 -37.92 29.01
C ALA A 162 -27.89 -39.35 29.58
N ALA A 163 -26.76 -39.62 30.23
CA ALA A 163 -26.40 -40.91 30.80
C ALA A 163 -27.52 -41.59 31.64
N PRO A 164 -28.20 -40.90 32.59
CA PRO A 164 -29.27 -41.53 33.36
C PRO A 164 -30.52 -41.86 32.51
N TYR A 165 -30.80 -41.10 31.45
CA TYR A 165 -31.91 -41.40 30.55
C TYR A 165 -31.61 -42.59 29.65
N LEU A 166 -30.37 -42.68 29.13
CA LEU A 166 -29.90 -43.85 28.38
C LEU A 166 -29.88 -45.10 29.26
N ALA A 167 -29.46 -44.99 30.53
CA ALA A 167 -29.52 -46.10 31.48
C ALA A 167 -30.96 -46.59 31.74
N LYS A 168 -31.94 -45.68 31.80
CA LYS A 168 -33.37 -46.04 31.90
C LYS A 168 -33.92 -46.66 30.61
N GLN A 169 -33.42 -46.24 29.46
CA GLN A 169 -33.79 -46.80 28.15
C GLN A 169 -33.39 -48.29 28.04
N ASN A 170 -32.28 -48.68 28.69
CA ASN A 170 -31.84 -50.08 28.77
C ASN A 170 -32.76 -51.00 29.59
N ILE A 171 -33.76 -50.48 30.32
CA ILE A 171 -34.72 -51.30 31.08
C ILE A 171 -35.66 -52.06 30.13
N ASN A 172 -35.97 -51.50 28.95
CA ASN A 172 -36.71 -52.21 27.91
C ASN A 172 -36.26 -51.72 26.50
N PRO A 173 -35.31 -52.42 25.86
CA PRO A 173 -34.73 -51.98 24.59
C PRO A 173 -35.73 -51.98 23.43
N ASP A 174 -36.76 -52.84 23.46
CA ASP A 174 -37.75 -52.93 22.38
C ASP A 174 -38.67 -51.70 22.36
N LEU A 175 -39.10 -51.24 23.54
CA LEU A 175 -39.93 -50.03 23.67
C LEU A 175 -39.16 -48.77 23.26
N ALA A 176 -37.88 -48.72 23.58
CA ALA A 176 -36.97 -47.64 23.22
C ALA A 176 -36.82 -47.46 21.69
N VAL A 177 -36.55 -48.57 21.00
CA VAL A 177 -36.45 -48.60 19.52
C VAL A 177 -37.79 -48.22 18.89
N PHE A 178 -38.91 -48.70 19.43
CA PHE A 178 -40.23 -48.37 18.93
C PHE A 178 -40.54 -46.86 19.01
N ILE A 179 -40.29 -46.22 20.15
CA ILE A 179 -40.49 -44.76 20.32
C ILE A 179 -39.60 -43.97 19.36
N GLN A 180 -38.36 -44.42 19.13
CA GLN A 180 -37.43 -43.79 18.21
C GLN A 180 -37.89 -43.91 16.75
N ASN A 181 -38.42 -45.07 16.36
CA ASN A 181 -39.01 -45.29 15.04
C ASN A 181 -40.24 -44.39 14.81
N ILE A 182 -41.13 -44.27 15.79
CA ILE A 182 -42.29 -43.35 15.71
C ILE A 182 -41.84 -41.89 15.58
N LYS A 183 -40.80 -41.48 16.30
CA LYS A 183 -40.24 -40.12 16.23
C LYS A 183 -39.60 -39.86 14.86
N LEU A 184 -38.79 -40.78 14.36
CA LEU A 184 -38.17 -40.69 13.05
C LEU A 184 -39.23 -40.61 11.93
N MET A 185 -40.27 -41.47 12.01
CA MET A 185 -41.39 -41.43 11.07
C MET A 185 -42.11 -40.08 11.09
N ARG A 186 -42.34 -39.51 12.28
CA ARG A 186 -42.95 -38.18 12.42
C ARG A 186 -42.10 -37.07 11.78
N GLU A 187 -40.79 -37.09 12.01
CA GLU A 187 -39.86 -36.09 11.45
C GLU A 187 -39.68 -36.25 9.93
N ALA A 188 -39.64 -37.49 9.44
CA ALA A 188 -39.59 -37.80 8.01
C ALA A 188 -40.88 -37.37 7.30
N MET A 189 -42.05 -37.65 7.88
CA MET A 189 -43.36 -37.24 7.33
C MET A 189 -43.64 -35.74 7.45
N ALA A 190 -42.96 -35.02 8.36
CA ALA A 190 -43.06 -33.57 8.46
C ALA A 190 -42.39 -32.83 7.29
N LYS A 191 -41.49 -33.49 6.54
CA LYS A 191 -40.88 -32.96 5.32
C LYS A 191 -41.63 -33.49 4.10
N LYS A 192 -41.79 -32.67 3.05
CA LYS A 192 -42.28 -33.15 1.74
C LYS A 192 -41.33 -34.23 1.23
N PHE A 193 -41.74 -35.48 1.25
CA PHE A 193 -40.98 -36.59 0.67
C PHE A 193 -41.59 -36.94 -0.69
N THR A 194 -40.74 -37.11 -1.69
CA THR A 194 -41.14 -37.56 -3.04
C THR A 194 -40.91 -39.06 -3.08
N LEU A 195 -42.01 -39.82 -3.12
CA LEU A 195 -41.97 -41.26 -3.32
C LEU A 195 -41.88 -41.54 -4.81
N ILE A 196 -40.89 -42.33 -5.22
CA ILE A 196 -40.76 -42.83 -6.59
C ILE A 196 -41.31 -44.25 -6.57
N PHE A 197 -42.46 -44.45 -7.19
CA PHE A 197 -43.06 -45.77 -7.40
C PHE A 197 -42.78 -46.23 -8.83
N SER A 198 -42.72 -47.54 -9.03
CA SER A 198 -42.69 -48.10 -10.38
C SER A 198 -44.09 -48.06 -10.96
N THR A 199 -44.23 -47.72 -12.25
CA THR A 199 -45.53 -47.73 -12.94
C THR A 199 -46.12 -49.15 -13.08
N SER A 200 -45.35 -50.18 -12.72
CA SER A 200 -45.79 -51.57 -12.65
C SER A 200 -46.57 -51.93 -11.39
N ASP A 201 -46.58 -51.08 -10.36
CA ASP A 201 -47.24 -51.38 -9.09
C ASP A 201 -48.77 -51.25 -9.23
N TYR A 202 -49.51 -52.03 -8.43
CA TYR A 202 -50.97 -52.10 -8.50
C TYR A 202 -51.61 -50.71 -8.29
N GLY A 203 -52.47 -50.28 -9.22
CA GLY A 203 -53.10 -48.96 -9.21
C GLY A 203 -52.26 -47.80 -9.77
N MET A 204 -50.94 -47.95 -9.90
CA MET A 204 -50.07 -46.88 -10.42
C MET A 204 -49.99 -46.82 -11.96
N GLN A 205 -50.52 -47.82 -12.67
CA GLN A 205 -50.61 -47.84 -14.14
C GLN A 205 -51.47 -46.72 -14.72
N LEU A 206 -52.45 -46.21 -13.96
CA LEU A 206 -53.30 -45.10 -14.41
C LEU A 206 -52.50 -43.79 -14.64
N PHE A 207 -51.28 -43.74 -14.13
CA PHE A 207 -50.35 -42.63 -14.34
C PHE A 207 -49.36 -42.87 -15.48
N ASP A 208 -49.46 -43.98 -16.21
CA ASP A 208 -48.70 -44.24 -17.43
C ASP A 208 -49.27 -43.42 -18.60
N PRO A 209 -48.49 -42.50 -19.21
CA PRO A 209 -48.94 -41.67 -20.31
C PRO A 209 -49.33 -42.43 -21.58
N GLU A 210 -48.91 -43.69 -21.75
CA GLU A 210 -49.30 -44.51 -22.90
C GLU A 210 -50.73 -45.05 -22.78
N ILE A 211 -51.19 -45.36 -21.57
CA ILE A 211 -52.56 -45.86 -21.30
C ILE A 211 -53.61 -44.76 -21.54
N LEU A 212 -53.24 -43.51 -21.28
CA LEU A 212 -54.08 -42.34 -21.54
C LEU A 212 -54.20 -41.99 -23.03
N LYS A 213 -53.22 -42.35 -23.86
CA LYS A 213 -53.31 -42.16 -25.32
C LYS A 213 -54.18 -43.21 -26.01
N GLN A 214 -54.33 -44.39 -25.40
CA GLN A 214 -54.99 -45.54 -26.00
C GLN A 214 -56.48 -45.64 -25.64
N SER A 215 -56.95 -44.93 -24.62
CA SER A 215 -58.34 -44.97 -24.16
C SER A 215 -59.20 -43.85 -24.76
N GLN A 216 -59.63 -44.03 -26.02
CA GLN A 216 -60.75 -43.27 -26.59
C GLN A 216 -62.10 -43.75 -26.02
N GLY A 217 -62.30 -43.61 -24.70
CA GLY A 217 -63.61 -43.83 -24.07
C GLY A 217 -63.95 -45.24 -23.58
N GLU A 218 -62.98 -46.17 -23.53
CA GLU A 218 -63.14 -47.46 -22.85
C GLU A 218 -62.30 -47.53 -21.57
N ILE A 219 -62.74 -48.32 -20.59
CA ILE A 219 -62.05 -48.53 -19.32
C ILE A 219 -60.68 -49.17 -19.63
N PRO A 220 -59.56 -48.52 -19.29
CA PRO A 220 -58.24 -49.08 -19.55
C PRO A 220 -58.05 -50.37 -18.75
N ALA A 221 -57.85 -51.49 -19.44
CA ALA A 221 -57.68 -52.78 -18.80
C ALA A 221 -56.20 -53.00 -18.43
N PRO A 222 -55.91 -53.57 -17.24
CA PRO A 222 -54.55 -53.82 -16.80
C PRO A 222 -53.84 -54.82 -17.72
N ASP A 223 -52.52 -54.66 -17.86
CA ASP A 223 -51.63 -55.47 -18.69
C ASP A 223 -51.78 -56.97 -18.36
N ALA A 224 -51.58 -57.83 -19.36
CA ALA A 224 -51.84 -59.28 -19.28
C ALA A 224 -51.03 -59.98 -18.17
N ARG A 225 -49.91 -59.38 -17.74
CA ARG A 225 -49.08 -59.89 -16.63
C ARG A 225 -49.79 -59.79 -15.27
N GLN A 226 -50.60 -58.76 -15.05
CA GLN A 226 -51.29 -58.57 -13.77
C GLN A 226 -52.61 -59.32 -13.67
N ARG A 227 -53.25 -59.62 -14.80
CA ARG A 227 -54.38 -60.57 -14.82
C ARG A 227 -53.95 -61.96 -14.37
N ALA A 228 -52.69 -62.34 -14.64
CA ALA A 228 -52.13 -63.60 -14.18
C ALA A 228 -51.83 -63.60 -12.68
N GLU A 229 -51.40 -62.46 -12.11
CA GLU A 229 -51.16 -62.32 -10.67
C GLU A 229 -52.45 -62.22 -9.85
N ALA A 230 -53.47 -61.50 -10.33
CA ALA A 230 -54.77 -61.41 -9.66
C ALA A 230 -55.60 -62.71 -9.76
N GLY A 231 -55.36 -63.54 -10.78
CA GLY A 231 -55.99 -64.86 -10.92
C GLY A 231 -55.28 -65.99 -10.14
N ALA A 232 -54.17 -65.69 -9.47
CA ALA A 232 -53.43 -66.64 -8.63
C ALA A 232 -53.77 -66.52 -7.14
N GLU A 233 -54.65 -65.59 -6.75
CA GLU A 233 -55.10 -65.38 -5.36
C GLU A 233 -56.54 -65.84 -5.07
N ASP A 234 -57.18 -66.58 -5.98
CA ASP A 234 -58.46 -67.29 -5.73
C ASP A 234 -58.28 -68.81 -5.64
#